data_AF-A0A838JUL5-F1
#
_entry.id   AF-A0A838JUL5-F1
#
_cell.length_a   1.000
_cell.length_b   1.000
_cell.length_c   1.000
_cell.angle_alpha   90.00
_cell.angle_beta   90.00
_cell.angle_gamma   90.00
#
_symmetry.space_group_name_H-M   'P 1'
#
loop_
_entity.id
_entity.type
_entity.pdbx_description
1 polymer ?
#
loop_
_entity_poly.entity_id
_entity_poly.type
_entity_poly.pdbx_seq_one_letter_code
_entity_poly.pdbx_strand_id
1 'polypeptide(L)'
;MRILLDAHISGRTVGKALTESGHDVRALDSEIELEGLSDPKVLQLAANEGRVLVTANTRDFEPLLREPAGKGRSHSGVILVPASVKNEAFGILISGVQHTRGRHPGRVGRSREVARESVQSRGRL
;
A
#
# COMPACT_ATOMS: atom_id res chain seq x y z
N MET A 1 0.67 12.97 3.60
CA MET A 1 0.05 12.09 2.56
C MET A 1 -1.41 11.86 2.91
N ARG A 2 -2.23 11.34 1.97
CA ARG A 2 -3.57 10.82 2.28
C ARG A 2 -3.46 9.33 2.59
N ILE A 3 -3.94 8.91 3.75
CA ILE A 3 -3.76 7.58 4.31
C ILE A 3 -5.14 6.99 4.61
N LEU A 4 -5.30 5.70 4.31
CA LEU A 4 -6.39 4.87 4.80
C LEU A 4 -5.79 3.80 5.72
N LEU A 5 -6.19 3.79 6.98
CA LEU A 5 -5.83 2.73 7.93
C LEU A 5 -6.88 1.62 7.85
N ASP A 6 -6.39 0.40 7.67
CA ASP A 6 -7.20 -0.82 7.78
C ASP A 6 -7.88 -0.93 9.15
N ALA A 7 -9.00 -1.64 9.23
CA ALA A 7 -9.82 -1.75 10.44
C ALA A 7 -9.09 -2.40 11.62
N HIS A 8 -8.05 -3.19 11.34
CA HIS A 8 -7.19 -3.78 12.36
C HIS A 8 -6.17 -2.80 12.97
N ILE A 9 -6.03 -1.59 12.42
CA ILE A 9 -5.10 -0.58 12.91
C ILE A 9 -5.90 0.51 13.62
N SER A 10 -5.56 0.74 14.90
CA SER A 10 -6.27 1.71 15.73
C SER A 10 -6.16 3.14 15.19
N GLY A 11 -7.27 3.72 14.74
CA GLY A 11 -7.39 5.12 14.37
C GLY A 11 -7.14 6.05 15.56
N ARG A 12 -7.59 5.65 16.77
CA ARG A 12 -7.40 6.42 18.00
C ARG A 12 -5.92 6.63 18.35
N THR A 13 -5.10 5.60 18.22
CA THR A 13 -3.68 5.67 18.60
C THR A 13 -2.80 5.98 17.39
N VAL A 14 -2.87 5.15 16.35
CA VAL A 14 -2.02 5.28 15.14
C VAL A 14 -2.51 6.42 14.28
N GLY A 15 -3.81 6.50 14.04
CA GLY A 15 -4.41 7.57 13.22
C GLY A 15 -4.15 8.95 13.81
N LYS A 16 -4.34 9.13 15.12
CA LYS A 16 -4.03 10.38 15.82
C LYS A 16 -2.56 10.80 15.64
N ALA A 17 -1.61 9.90 15.89
CA ALA A 17 -0.18 10.22 15.76
C ALA A 17 0.21 10.61 14.33
N LEU A 18 -0.38 9.95 13.32
CA LEU A 18 -0.15 10.28 11.91
C LEU A 18 -0.78 11.62 11.53
N THR A 19 -1.97 11.93 12.03
CA THR A 19 -2.63 13.24 11.84
C THR A 19 -1.81 14.36 12.47
N GLU A 20 -1.32 14.16 13.71
CA GLU A 20 -0.41 15.10 14.39
C GLU A 20 0.91 15.31 13.63
N SER A 21 1.33 14.32 12.84
CA SER A 21 2.49 14.41 11.93
C SER A 21 2.17 15.07 10.58
N GLY A 22 0.97 15.63 10.40
CA GLY A 22 0.57 16.38 9.19
C GLY A 22 0.04 15.51 8.05
N HIS A 23 -0.60 14.37 8.34
CA HIS A 23 -1.23 13.51 7.33
C HIS A 23 -2.75 13.64 7.31
N ASP A 24 -3.36 13.48 6.13
CA ASP A 24 -4.81 13.28 5.98
C ASP A 24 -5.08 11.79 6.22
N VAL A 25 -5.54 11.45 7.43
CA VAL A 25 -5.77 10.07 7.84
C VAL A 25 -7.25 9.77 7.94
N ARG A 26 -7.66 8.66 7.32
CA ARG A 26 -8.95 8.03 7.52
C ARG A 26 -8.73 6.64 8.10
N ALA A 27 -9.52 6.23 9.09
CA ALA A 27 -9.35 4.94 9.75
C ALA A 27 -10.66 4.16 9.71
N LEU A 28 -10.62 2.95 9.15
CA LEU A 28 -11.82 2.12 8.98
C LEU A 28 -12.39 1.64 10.33
N ASP A 29 -11.56 1.53 11.37
CA ASP A 29 -11.99 1.12 12.71
C ASP A 29 -12.97 2.09 13.38
N SER A 30 -13.08 3.31 12.84
CA SER A 30 -13.91 4.39 13.36
C SER A 30 -15.18 4.62 12.52
N GLU A 31 -15.41 3.79 11.48
CA GLU A 31 -16.47 3.98 10.49
C GLU A 31 -17.38 2.75 10.39
N ILE A 32 -18.46 2.76 11.17
CA ILE A 32 -19.46 1.68 11.23
C ILE A 32 -20.03 1.33 9.84
N GLU A 33 -20.25 2.33 8.98
CA GLU A 33 -20.78 2.13 7.62
C GLU A 33 -19.84 1.33 6.69
N LEU A 34 -18.56 1.19 7.07
CA LEU A 34 -17.54 0.48 6.32
C LEU A 34 -17.09 -0.82 7.03
N GLU A 35 -17.78 -1.21 8.10
CA GLU A 35 -17.52 -2.45 8.81
C GLU A 35 -17.76 -3.67 7.90
N GLY A 36 -16.87 -4.66 7.97
CA GLY A 36 -17.00 -5.89 7.18
C GLY A 36 -16.68 -5.75 5.68
N LEU A 37 -16.11 -4.61 5.24
CA LEU A 37 -15.58 -4.50 3.88
C LEU A 37 -14.52 -5.57 3.62
N SER A 38 -14.63 -6.25 2.48
CA SER A 38 -13.62 -7.21 2.04
C SER A 38 -12.32 -6.52 1.60
N ASP A 39 -11.20 -7.21 1.72
CA ASP A 39 -9.88 -6.67 1.33
C ASP A 39 -9.84 -6.05 -0.08
N PRO A 40 -10.45 -6.66 -1.13
CA PRO A 40 -10.50 -6.02 -2.45
C PRO A 40 -11.31 -4.72 -2.48
N LYS A 41 -12.34 -4.59 -1.64
CA LYS A 41 -13.15 -3.38 -1.52
C LYS A 41 -12.43 -2.30 -0.74
N VAL A 42 -11.68 -2.66 0.31
CA VAL A 42 -10.78 -1.73 1.01
C VAL A 42 -9.72 -1.18 0.06
N LEU A 43 -9.11 -2.05 -0.76
CA LEU A 43 -8.14 -1.62 -1.77
C LEU A 43 -8.77 -0.69 -2.83
N GLN A 44 -10.00 -0.99 -3.26
CA GLN A 44 -10.75 -0.15 -4.20
C GLN A 44 -11.10 1.21 -3.59
N LEU A 45 -11.51 1.25 -2.32
CA LEU A 45 -11.78 2.49 -1.59
C LEU A 45 -10.53 3.37 -1.53
N ALA A 46 -9.39 2.79 -1.12
CA ALA A 46 -8.11 3.51 -1.10
C ALA A 46 -7.73 4.06 -2.48
N ALA A 47 -7.90 3.25 -3.53
CA ALA A 47 -7.66 3.66 -4.91
C ALA A 47 -8.55 4.84 -5.34
N ASN A 48 -9.86 4.73 -5.15
CA ASN A 48 -10.84 5.74 -5.53
C ASN A 48 -10.59 7.09 -4.83
N GLU A 49 -10.11 7.04 -3.59
CA GLU A 49 -9.84 8.25 -2.80
C GLU A 49 -8.42 8.77 -2.95
N GLY A 50 -7.57 8.11 -3.72
CA GLY A 50 -6.17 8.49 -3.85
C GLY A 50 -5.39 8.34 -2.53
N ARG A 51 -5.79 7.40 -1.66
CA ARG A 51 -5.18 7.14 -0.36
C ARG A 51 -4.19 5.98 -0.43
N VAL A 52 -3.10 6.10 0.32
CA VAL A 52 -2.20 4.97 0.59
C VAL A 52 -2.86 4.09 1.65
N LEU A 53 -3.10 2.82 1.34
CA LEU A 53 -3.60 1.86 2.33
C LEU A 53 -2.46 1.42 3.24
N VAL A 54 -2.67 1.44 4.55
CA VAL A 54 -1.78 0.84 5.55
C VAL A 54 -2.53 -0.33 6.18
N THR A 55 -1.95 -1.52 6.15
CA THR A 55 -2.55 -2.72 6.75
C THR A 55 -1.48 -3.60 7.40
N ALA A 56 -1.87 -4.25 8.50
CA ALA A 56 -1.11 -5.32 9.12
C ALA A 56 -1.47 -6.71 8.55
N ASN A 57 -2.54 -6.80 7.76
CA ASN A 57 -2.99 -8.02 7.10
C ASN A 57 -2.16 -8.32 5.84
N THR A 58 -0.87 -8.58 6.04
CA THR A 58 0.07 -8.83 4.95
C THR A 58 -0.29 -10.06 4.11
N ARG A 59 -0.78 -11.12 4.76
CA ARG A 59 -1.06 -12.41 4.13
C ARG A 59 -2.17 -12.33 3.08
N ASP A 60 -3.24 -11.60 3.38
CA ASP A 60 -4.42 -11.60 2.53
C ASP A 60 -4.32 -10.50 1.44
N PHE A 61 -3.57 -9.42 1.70
CA PHE A 61 -3.32 -8.38 0.70
C PHE A 61 -2.20 -8.72 -0.29
N GLU A 62 -1.19 -9.50 0.07
CA GLU A 62 -0.09 -9.83 -0.85
C GLU A 62 -0.56 -10.47 -2.18
N PRO A 63 -1.45 -11.47 -2.19
CA PRO A 63 -1.99 -12.02 -3.43
C PRO A 63 -2.74 -10.98 -4.27
N LEU A 64 -3.51 -10.09 -3.61
CA LEU A 64 -4.27 -9.03 -4.27
C LEU A 64 -3.37 -8.00 -4.96
N LEU A 65 -2.19 -7.75 -4.41
CA LEU A 65 -1.19 -6.83 -4.98
C LEU A 65 -0.35 -7.47 -6.09
N ARG A 66 -0.26 -8.80 -6.12
CA ARG A 66 0.44 -9.57 -7.15
C ARG A 66 -0.43 -9.82 -8.40
N GLU A 67 -1.75 -9.67 -8.30
CA GLU A 67 -2.63 -9.78 -9.47
C GLU A 67 -2.21 -8.78 -10.56
N PRO A 68 -1.98 -9.24 -11.82
CA PRO A 68 -1.57 -8.35 -12.90
C PRO A 68 -2.53 -7.18 -13.07
N ALA A 69 -1.98 -5.97 -13.25
CA ALA A 69 -2.69 -4.70 -13.42
C ALA A 69 -3.71 -4.66 -14.60
N GLY A 70 -3.86 -5.75 -15.36
CA GLY A 70 -4.84 -5.91 -16.44
C GLY A 70 -6.31 -5.80 -16.02
N LYS A 71 -6.62 -5.73 -14.71
CA LYS A 71 -7.97 -5.40 -14.18
C LYS A 71 -8.17 -3.92 -13.83
N GLY A 72 -7.24 -3.03 -14.19
CA GLY A 72 -7.42 -1.58 -13.99
C GLY A 72 -7.41 -1.11 -12.53
N ARG A 73 -6.93 -1.94 -11.59
CA ARG A 73 -6.78 -1.55 -10.17
C ARG A 73 -5.51 -0.72 -9.98
N SER A 74 -5.58 0.56 -10.35
CA SER A 74 -4.56 1.53 -9.96
C SER A 74 -4.78 1.94 -8.49
N HIS A 75 -3.85 1.63 -7.60
CA HIS A 75 -3.88 2.09 -6.20
C HIS A 75 -2.76 3.11 -5.94
N SER A 76 -2.96 4.04 -5.00
CA SER A 76 -1.96 5.08 -4.67
C SER A 76 -0.75 4.55 -3.88
N GLY A 77 -0.79 3.27 -3.54
CA GLY A 77 0.26 2.52 -2.83
C GLY A 77 -0.34 1.76 -1.66
N VAL A 78 0.33 0.68 -1.25
CA VAL A 78 -0.01 -0.07 -0.05
C VAL A 78 1.26 -0.22 0.80
N ILE A 79 1.15 0.08 2.10
CA ILE A 79 2.18 -0.16 3.09
C ILE A 79 1.75 -1.38 3.90
N LEU A 80 2.47 -2.47 3.70
CA LEU A 80 2.32 -3.70 4.48
C LEU A 80 3.20 -3.60 5.73
N VAL A 81 2.57 -3.58 6.90
CA VAL A 81 3.29 -3.52 8.18
C VAL A 81 3.30 -4.92 8.79
N PRO A 82 4.47 -5.50 9.10
CA PRO A 82 4.52 -6.79 9.78
C PRO A 82 3.77 -6.75 11.11
N ALA A 83 3.04 -7.82 11.43
CA ALA A 83 2.29 -7.94 12.69
C ALA A 83 3.18 -7.82 13.95
N SER A 84 4.49 -8.02 13.83
CA SER A 84 5.47 -7.85 14.90
C SER A 84 5.75 -6.38 15.25
N VAL A 85 5.35 -5.43 14.40
CA VAL A 85 5.53 -4.00 14.65
C VAL A 85 4.43 -3.54 15.59
N LYS A 86 4.82 -2.90 16.70
CA LYS A 86 3.85 -2.30 17.62
C LYS A 86 3.26 -1.02 17.04
N ASN A 87 2.00 -0.73 17.36
CA ASN A 87 1.26 0.43 16.87
C ASN A 87 2.01 1.77 17.05
N GLU A 88 2.78 1.93 18.13
CA GLU A 88 3.54 3.15 18.40
C GLU A 88 4.65 3.40 17.36
N ALA A 89 5.17 2.34 16.73
CA ALA A 89 6.22 2.43 15.72
C ALA A 89 5.68 2.76 14.31
N PHE A 90 4.37 2.65 14.07
CA PHE A 90 3.78 2.88 12.74
C PHE A 90 4.02 4.31 12.26
N GLY A 91 3.86 5.30 13.15
CA GLY A 91 4.09 6.71 12.84
C GLY A 91 5.49 6.97 12.29
N ILE A 92 6.50 6.36 12.93
CA ILE A 92 7.91 6.47 12.52
C ILE A 92 8.15 5.76 11.19
N LEU A 93 7.61 4.55 11.00
CA LEU A 93 7.79 3.79 9.76
C LEU A 93 7.18 4.49 8.55
N ILE A 94 5.94 4.95 8.68
CA ILE A 94 5.24 5.69 7.63
C ILE A 94 5.98 7.00 7.33
N SER A 95 6.43 7.68 8.40
CA SER A 95 7.24 8.88 8.25
C SER A 95 8.59 8.61 7.58
N GLY A 96 9.21 7.46 7.78
CA GLY A 96 10.42 7.07 7.05
C GLY A 96 10.16 6.90 5.55
N VAL A 97 9.06 6.23 5.18
CA VAL A 97 8.71 5.94 3.77
C VAL A 97 8.45 7.20 2.94
N GLN A 98 7.84 8.23 3.52
CA GLN A 98 7.63 9.50 2.81
C GLN A 98 8.96 10.22 2.50
N HIS A 99 9.91 10.22 3.44
CA HIS A 99 11.21 10.85 3.23
C HIS A 99 12.05 10.13 2.16
N THR A 100 11.88 8.81 2.00
CA THR A 100 12.58 8.06 0.94
C THR A 100 11.92 8.23 -0.43
N ARG A 101 10.60 8.44 -0.50
CA ARG A 101 9.89 8.76 -1.75
C ARG A 101 10.39 10.06 -2.40
N GLY A 102 10.84 11.03 -1.60
CA GLY A 102 11.47 12.26 -2.09
C GLY A 102 12.85 12.08 -2.75
N ARG A 103 13.51 10.93 -2.55
CA ARG A 103 14.83 10.63 -3.15
C ARG A 103 14.77 9.83 -4.46
N HIS A 104 13.61 9.29 -4.83
CA HIS A 104 13.38 8.64 -6.13
C HIS A 104 11.94 8.84 -6.63
N PRO A 105 11.65 9.99 -7.27
CA PRO A 105 10.36 10.21 -7.92
C PRO A 105 10.36 9.44 -9.25
N GLY A 106 9.96 8.16 -9.28
CA GLY A 106 9.89 7.47 -10.57
C GLY A 106 9.79 5.95 -10.65
N ARG A 107 9.30 5.23 -9.64
CA ARG A 107 8.86 3.84 -9.85
C ARG A 107 7.46 3.59 -9.31
N VAL A 108 6.51 4.28 -9.93
CA VAL A 108 5.15 3.76 -10.06
C VAL A 108 5.11 3.02 -11.40
N GLY A 109 4.84 1.72 -11.37
CA GLY A 109 4.41 0.93 -12.54
C GLY A 109 5.32 0.97 -13.77
N ARG A 110 6.50 0.35 -13.73
CA ARG A 110 7.05 -0.30 -14.93
C ARG A 110 7.47 -1.72 -14.58
N SER A 111 6.53 -2.65 -14.76
CA SER A 111 6.91 -4.03 -15.06
C SER A 111 7.89 -3.98 -16.22
N ARG A 112 9.12 -4.39 -15.95
CA ARG A 112 10.16 -4.51 -16.96
C ARG A 112 9.79 -5.64 -17.91
N GLU A 113 9.14 -5.29 -19.01
CA GLU A 113 9.30 -6.02 -20.26
C GLU A 113 10.61 -5.54 -20.88
N VAL A 114 11.71 -6.26 -20.61
CA VAL A 114 12.93 -6.31 -21.42
C VAL A 114 13.85 -7.36 -20.81
N ALA A 115 13.66 -8.63 -21.17
CA ALA A 115 14.71 -9.65 -21.05
C ALA A 115 14.36 -10.96 -21.77
N ARG A 116 13.78 -10.95 -22.99
CA ARG A 116 13.72 -12.17 -23.82
C ARG A 116 13.71 -11.88 -25.33
N GLU A 117 14.68 -11.11 -25.81
CA GLU A 117 15.14 -11.27 -27.19
C GLU A 117 16.67 -11.14 -27.20
N SER A 118 17.34 -12.02 -27.94
CA SER A 118 18.80 -12.10 -28.17
C SER A 118 19.61 -13.12 -27.36
N VAL A 119 19.17 -14.38 -27.29
CA VAL A 119 20.09 -15.54 -27.33
C VAL A 119 19.43 -16.71 -28.09
N GLN A 120 19.17 -16.54 -29.39
CA GLN A 120 19.03 -17.66 -30.33
C GLN A 120 19.68 -17.29 -31.67
N SER A 121 20.88 -16.73 -31.57
CA SER A 121 21.80 -16.51 -32.69
C SER A 121 23.19 -16.82 -32.13
N ARG A 122 23.54 -18.11 -32.13
CA ARG A 122 24.91 -18.69 -32.16
C ARG A 122 24.89 -20.18 -31.79
N GLY A 123 25.19 -21.01 -32.78
CA GLY A 123 25.49 -22.46 -32.66
C GLY A 123 24.30 -23.34 -33.04
N ARG A 124 24.27 -24.10 -34.14
CA ARG A 124 25.35 -24.78 -34.86
C ARG A 124 25.00 -24.92 -36.34
N LEU A 125 25.99 -24.65 -37.19
CA LEU A 125 26.30 -25.43 -38.38
C LEU A 125 26.83 -26.81 -37.95
#